data_AF-A0A1E3H4U4-F1
#
_entry.id   AF-A0A1E3H4U4-F1
#
_cell.length_a   1.000
_cell.length_b   1.000
_cell.length_c   1.000
_cell.angle_alpha   90.00
_cell.angle_beta   90.00
_cell.angle_gamma   90.00
#
_symmetry.space_group_name_H-M   'P 1'
#
loop_
_entity.id
_entity.type
_entity.pdbx_description
1 polymer ?
#
loop_
_entity_poly.entity_id
_entity_poly.type
_entity_poly.pdbx_seq_one_letter_code
_entity_poly.pdbx_strand_id
1 'polypeptide(L)'
;MRRALRANGHTQEIMLGYSDSNKDGGFLASSWELYKAQERLVEAGRKAGVRIAFFHGRGGSVSRGGAPAGRAIAAQPPGTVGGRLRVTEQGEVVSSKFANRGSALHNLELLAASVLAHSLGGARDERPAPGHHETIEALSGLSLASFRKLIEQPGLIDYFNAASPVEELALLKLGSRPARRFGAKALSDLRAIPWVFAWSQNRHLVTGWYGLGTAFDAFLKFRGEEGRAHLREMFERSRFFRLLIDEAEKTLYLSDMGIARLYAGLVPDEETRERILGMIEAEHARTVDHVLALSGSRVLAERFPMLSRRIEHVRPMIDRTNRMQVDLLREFRAAPQDGEARDAILSPLLLSMNVIAGGLGWTG
;
A
#
# COMPACT_ATOMS: atom_id res chain seq x y z
N MET A 1 16.32 24.29 20.37
CA MET A 1 16.29 22.82 20.18
C MET A 1 16.55 22.02 21.48
N ARG A 2 17.73 22.09 22.13
CA ARG A 2 18.00 21.33 23.38
C ARG A 2 17.02 21.59 24.54
N ARG A 3 16.51 22.82 24.68
CA ARG A 3 15.49 23.19 25.67
C ARG A 3 14.12 22.52 25.39
N ALA A 4 13.73 22.41 24.12
CA ALA A 4 12.51 21.71 23.70
C ALA A 4 12.61 20.19 23.91
N LEU A 5 13.78 19.60 23.65
CA LEU A 5 14.03 18.18 23.94
C LEU A 5 13.92 17.87 25.42
N ARG A 6 14.45 18.72 26.31
CA ARG A 6 14.30 18.56 27.78
C ARG A 6 12.83 18.59 28.20
N ALA A 7 12.04 19.50 27.65
CA ALA A 7 10.60 19.58 27.93
C ALA A 7 9.83 18.32 27.50
N ASN A 8 10.31 17.60 26.48
CA ASN A 8 9.73 16.35 25.98
C ASN A 8 10.44 15.09 26.51
N GLY A 9 11.09 15.17 27.67
CA GLY A 9 11.76 14.02 28.29
C GLY A 9 12.91 13.45 27.43
N HIS A 10 13.69 14.32 26.80
CA HIS A 10 14.79 13.98 25.89
C HIS A 10 14.38 13.09 24.71
N THR A 11 13.12 13.20 24.27
CA THR A 11 12.60 12.46 23.11
C THR A 11 12.38 13.38 21.92
N GLN A 12 12.84 12.95 20.74
CA GLN A 12 12.50 13.54 19.45
C GLN A 12 11.53 12.61 18.72
N GLU A 13 10.36 13.13 18.35
CA GLU A 13 9.39 12.42 17.52
C GLU A 13 9.66 12.72 16.03
N ILE A 14 9.58 11.69 15.19
CA ILE A 14 9.77 11.79 13.74
C ILE A 14 8.61 11.08 13.04
N MET A 15 7.93 11.77 12.13
CA MET A 15 6.81 11.21 11.36
C MET A 15 7.32 10.45 10.12
N LEU A 16 6.77 9.27 9.86
CA LEU A 16 7.05 8.43 8.70
C LEU A 16 5.90 8.52 7.69
N GLY A 17 6.20 8.89 6.45
CA GLY A 17 5.23 9.07 5.36
C GLY A 17 5.22 7.91 4.37
N TYR A 18 4.49 6.83 4.67
CA TYR A 18 4.48 5.61 3.85
C TYR A 18 3.91 5.82 2.44
N SER A 19 2.69 6.36 2.32
CA SER A 19 2.05 6.53 1.00
C SER A 19 2.81 7.52 0.10
N ASP A 20 3.40 8.57 0.67
CA ASP A 20 4.21 9.53 -0.09
C ASP A 20 5.50 8.86 -0.61
N SER A 21 6.23 8.13 0.24
CA SER A 21 7.41 7.37 -0.19
C SER A 21 7.06 6.30 -1.24
N ASN A 22 5.91 5.65 -1.12
CA ASN A 22 5.44 4.64 -2.06
C ASN A 22 5.13 5.22 -3.44
N LYS A 23 4.50 6.40 -3.50
CA LYS A 23 4.23 7.10 -4.77
C LYS A 23 5.50 7.34 -5.57
N ASP A 24 6.61 7.66 -4.89
CA ASP A 24 7.87 8.02 -5.55
C ASP A 24 8.80 6.81 -5.76
N GLY A 25 8.75 5.80 -4.87
CA GLY A 25 9.70 4.69 -4.84
C GLY A 25 9.12 3.31 -5.15
N GLY A 26 7.79 3.16 -5.26
CA GLY A 26 7.14 1.87 -5.36
C GLY A 26 7.13 1.10 -4.04
N PHE A 27 6.44 -0.04 -4.00
CA PHE A 27 6.10 -0.74 -2.76
C PHE A 27 7.32 -1.24 -1.96
N LEU A 28 8.20 -2.03 -2.60
CA LEU A 28 9.32 -2.65 -1.91
C LEU A 28 10.37 -1.62 -1.49
N ALA A 29 10.80 -0.76 -2.42
CA ALA A 29 11.87 0.18 -2.13
C ALA A 29 11.48 1.22 -1.10
N SER A 30 10.25 1.75 -1.15
CA SER A 30 9.78 2.69 -0.12
C SER A 30 9.74 2.06 1.26
N SER A 31 9.28 0.81 1.36
CA SER A 31 9.23 0.09 2.63
C SER A 31 10.62 -0.17 3.19
N TRP A 32 11.58 -0.52 2.33
CA TRP A 32 12.96 -0.76 2.72
C TRP A 32 13.70 0.51 3.13
N GLU A 33 13.55 1.61 2.39
CA GLU A 33 14.14 2.90 2.78
C GLU A 33 13.58 3.40 4.11
N LEU A 34 12.29 3.20 4.39
CA LEU A 34 11.70 3.52 5.70
C LEU A 34 12.24 2.63 6.82
N TYR A 35 12.49 1.34 6.55
CA TYR A 35 13.15 0.44 7.50
C TYR A 35 14.56 0.94 7.84
N LYS A 36 15.40 1.18 6.82
CA LYS A 36 16.77 1.69 6.98
C LYS A 36 16.81 3.05 7.67
N ALA A 37 15.91 3.96 7.31
CA ALA A 37 15.84 5.29 7.91
C ALA A 37 15.57 5.21 9.42
N GLN A 38 14.66 4.33 9.84
CA GLN A 38 14.36 4.13 11.26
C GLN A 38 15.58 3.59 12.03
N GLU A 39 16.28 2.58 11.51
CA GLU A 39 17.52 2.06 12.14
C GLU A 39 18.58 3.15 12.29
N ARG A 40 18.85 3.90 11.22
CA ARG A 40 19.85 4.99 11.21
C ARG A 40 19.49 6.12 12.17
N LEU A 41 18.21 6.49 12.26
CA LEU A 41 17.75 7.53 13.16
C LEU A 41 17.85 7.09 14.62
N VAL A 42 17.48 5.85 14.95
CA VAL A 42 17.64 5.30 16.30
C VAL A 42 19.12 5.31 16.71
N GLU A 43 20.02 4.87 15.83
CA GLU A 43 21.46 4.88 16.12
C GLU A 43 22.02 6.30 16.26
N ALA A 44 21.57 7.25 15.43
CA ALA A 44 21.95 8.66 15.57
C ALA A 44 21.46 9.26 16.89
N GLY A 45 20.22 8.96 17.30
CA GLY A 45 19.67 9.36 18.59
C GLY A 45 20.46 8.79 19.76
N ARG A 46 20.81 7.49 19.69
CA ARG A 46 21.64 6.82 20.70
C ARG A 46 22.99 7.53 20.88
N LYS A 47 23.69 7.84 19.78
CA LYS A 47 24.96 8.60 19.81
C LYS A 47 24.80 10.01 20.40
N ALA A 48 23.64 10.64 20.19
CA ALA A 48 23.34 11.98 20.67
C ALA A 48 22.73 12.03 22.09
N GLY A 49 22.47 10.89 22.74
CA GLY A 49 21.74 10.83 24.01
C GLY A 49 20.30 11.33 23.91
N VAL A 50 19.68 11.20 22.72
CA VAL A 50 18.30 11.58 22.44
C VAL A 50 17.52 10.33 22.06
N ARG A 51 16.40 10.10 22.74
CA ARG A 51 15.50 9.01 22.39
C ARG A 51 14.73 9.37 21.12
N ILE A 52 14.72 8.48 20.13
CA ILE A 52 13.86 8.63 18.95
C ILE A 52 12.54 7.90 19.18
N ALA A 53 11.44 8.51 18.77
CA ALA A 53 10.13 7.88 18.68
C ALA A 53 9.55 8.13 17.30
N PHE A 54 8.85 7.14 16.73
CA PHE A 54 8.24 7.27 15.42
C PHE A 54 6.74 7.50 15.50
N PHE A 55 6.28 8.43 14.66
CA PHE A 55 4.87 8.61 14.36
C PHE A 55 4.58 7.99 12.99
N HIS A 56 3.91 6.84 12.98
CA HIS A 56 3.55 6.11 11.78
C HIS A 56 2.34 6.78 11.10
N GLY A 57 2.56 7.36 9.92
CA GLY A 57 1.51 7.99 9.10
C GLY A 57 0.57 6.98 8.43
N ARG A 58 -0.30 7.51 7.55
CA ARG A 58 -1.21 6.70 6.72
C ARG A 58 -0.43 5.83 5.73
N GLY A 59 -0.99 4.67 5.42
CA GLY A 59 -0.51 3.80 4.34
C GLY A 59 0.53 2.76 4.73
N GLY A 60 1.00 2.77 5.98
CA GLY A 60 1.86 1.70 6.50
C GLY A 60 1.05 0.44 6.79
N SER A 61 1.71 -0.72 6.79
CA SER A 61 1.12 -2.00 7.19
C SER A 61 0.45 -1.95 8.58
N VAL A 62 0.96 -1.11 9.49
CA VAL A 62 0.37 -0.86 10.82
C VAL A 62 -0.95 -0.08 10.75
N SER A 63 -1.13 0.83 9.77
CA SER A 63 -2.30 1.71 9.65
C SER A 63 -3.35 1.23 8.64
N ARG A 64 -2.99 0.35 7.69
CA ARG A 64 -3.90 -0.12 6.63
C ARG A 64 -4.84 -1.27 7.02
N GLY A 65 -4.65 -1.90 8.18
CA GLY A 65 -5.47 -3.06 8.58
C GLY A 65 -5.33 -4.29 7.66
N GLY A 66 -4.43 -4.25 6.66
CA GLY A 66 -4.09 -5.37 5.79
C GLY A 66 -3.36 -6.46 6.57
N ALA A 67 -2.29 -6.11 7.29
CA ALA A 67 -1.65 -6.96 8.28
C ALA A 67 -2.31 -6.79 9.65
N PRO A 68 -2.48 -7.87 10.43
CA PRO A 68 -2.79 -7.73 11.85
C PRO A 68 -1.75 -6.80 12.50
N ALA A 69 -2.20 -5.73 13.17
CA ALA A 69 -1.33 -4.67 13.68
C ALA A 69 -0.15 -5.21 14.50
N GLY A 70 -0.36 -6.31 15.24
CA GLY A 70 0.71 -6.96 15.97
C GLY A 70 1.84 -7.55 15.12
N ARG A 71 1.55 -8.10 13.94
CA ARG A 71 2.62 -8.54 13.00
C ARG A 71 3.39 -7.35 12.45
N ALA A 72 2.69 -6.27 12.14
CA ALA A 72 3.31 -5.06 11.59
C ALA A 72 4.21 -4.36 12.62
N ILE A 73 3.83 -4.38 13.90
CA ILE A 73 4.65 -3.90 15.02
C ILE A 73 5.84 -4.84 15.25
N ALA A 74 5.62 -6.16 15.26
CA ALA A 74 6.67 -7.16 15.45
C ALA A 74 7.75 -7.14 14.35
N ALA A 75 7.42 -6.64 13.16
CA ALA A 75 8.35 -6.50 12.04
C ALA A 75 9.08 -5.16 11.98
N GLN A 76 8.81 -4.22 12.91
CA GLN A 76 9.55 -2.96 12.97
C GLN A 76 11.02 -3.23 13.35
N PRO A 77 11.97 -2.40 12.86
CA PRO A 77 13.37 -2.61 13.19
C PRO A 77 13.61 -2.61 14.70
N PRO A 78 14.62 -3.35 15.21
CA PRO A 78 14.92 -3.39 16.63
C PRO A 78 15.14 -1.98 17.23
N GLY A 79 14.60 -1.73 18.42
CA GLY A 79 14.78 -0.47 19.15
C GLY A 79 13.95 0.72 18.64
N THR A 80 13.14 0.55 17.60
CA THR A 80 12.31 1.63 17.01
C THR A 80 11.00 1.91 17.75
N VAL A 81 10.42 0.91 18.42
CA VAL A 81 9.19 1.07 19.22
C VAL A 81 9.51 1.52 20.64
N GLY A 82 10.37 0.76 21.34
CA GLY A 82 10.91 1.13 22.66
C GLY A 82 9.87 1.40 23.76
N GLY A 83 8.65 0.92 23.63
CA GLY A 83 7.54 1.13 24.58
C GLY A 83 6.64 2.32 24.22
N ARG A 84 6.81 2.93 23.04
CA ARG A 84 5.96 4.02 22.56
C ARG A 84 5.52 3.75 21.12
N LEU A 85 4.22 3.71 20.90
CA LEU A 85 3.64 3.65 19.57
C LEU A 85 2.76 4.87 19.36
N ARG A 86 2.99 5.56 18.24
CA ARG A 86 2.08 6.58 17.73
C ARG A 86 1.77 6.25 16.29
N VAL A 87 0.50 6.03 15.98
CA VAL A 87 0.04 5.64 14.64
C VAL A 87 -1.17 6.48 14.25
N THR A 88 -1.27 6.82 12.97
CA THR A 88 -2.48 7.43 12.41
C THR A 88 -3.52 6.34 12.18
N GLU A 89 -4.67 6.45 12.83
CA GLU A 89 -5.85 5.65 12.50
C GLU A 89 -6.59 6.30 11.33
N GLN A 90 -6.82 5.52 10.28
CA GLN A 90 -7.50 6.01 9.08
C GLN A 90 -9.02 6.06 9.33
N GLY A 91 -9.69 7.13 8.89
CA GLY A 91 -11.12 7.35 9.18
C GLY A 91 -12.03 6.19 8.76
N GLU A 92 -11.70 5.55 7.64
CA GLU A 92 -12.36 4.34 7.11
C GLU A 92 -12.30 3.11 8.04
N VAL A 93 -11.26 2.99 8.89
CA VAL A 93 -11.08 1.84 9.79
C VAL A 93 -11.48 2.16 11.22
N VAL A 94 -11.69 3.43 11.57
CA VAL A 94 -12.02 3.85 12.94
C VAL A 94 -13.26 3.12 13.46
N SER A 95 -14.33 3.04 12.67
CA SER A 95 -15.55 2.35 13.08
C SER A 95 -15.30 0.87 13.35
N SER A 96 -14.57 0.18 12.48
CA SER A 96 -14.23 -1.25 12.65
C SER A 96 -13.41 -1.53 13.91
N LYS A 97 -12.57 -0.58 14.33
CA LYS A 97 -11.67 -0.73 15.49
C LYS A 97 -12.27 -0.22 16.80
N PHE A 98 -13.10 0.82 16.76
CA PHE A 98 -13.48 1.58 17.95
C PHE A 98 -14.99 1.84 18.12
N ALA A 99 -15.86 1.42 17.18
CA ALA A 99 -17.29 1.74 17.27
C ALA A 99 -18.01 1.08 18.46
N ASN A 100 -17.49 -0.02 18.99
CA ASN A 100 -18.06 -0.70 20.15
C ASN A 100 -16.96 -1.09 21.15
N ARG A 101 -17.37 -1.22 22.42
CA ARG A 101 -16.47 -1.48 23.55
C ARG A 101 -15.60 -2.72 23.35
N GLY A 102 -16.17 -3.80 22.82
CA GLY A 102 -15.44 -5.06 22.61
C GLY A 102 -14.32 -4.92 21.58
N SER A 103 -14.63 -4.31 20.43
CA SER A 103 -13.64 -4.08 19.36
C SER A 103 -12.56 -3.09 19.81
N ALA A 104 -12.96 -2.04 20.52
CA ALA A 104 -12.04 -1.05 21.06
C ALA A 104 -11.07 -1.68 22.08
N LEU A 105 -11.58 -2.47 23.03
CA LEU A 105 -10.76 -3.15 24.03
C LEU A 105 -9.78 -4.11 23.36
N HIS A 106 -10.28 -4.98 22.46
CA HIS A 106 -9.42 -5.92 21.73
C HIS A 106 -8.30 -5.23 20.96
N ASN A 107 -8.62 -4.13 20.26
CA ASN A 107 -7.62 -3.38 19.50
C ASN A 107 -6.58 -2.73 20.43
N LEU A 108 -7.00 -2.15 21.55
CA LEU A 108 -6.08 -1.56 22.54
C LEU A 108 -5.19 -2.63 23.19
N GLU A 109 -5.74 -3.78 23.57
CA GLU A 109 -5.00 -4.91 24.11
C GLU A 109 -3.97 -5.43 23.12
N LEU A 110 -4.36 -5.62 21.85
CA LEU A 110 -3.45 -6.05 20.79
C LEU A 110 -2.30 -5.06 20.60
N LEU A 111 -2.58 -3.76 20.53
CA LEU A 111 -1.56 -2.73 20.37
C LEU A 111 -0.61 -2.70 21.58
N ALA A 112 -1.16 -2.71 22.80
CA ALA A 112 -0.36 -2.72 24.03
C ALA A 112 0.53 -3.95 24.12
N ALA A 113 -0.03 -5.15 23.91
CA ALA A 113 0.71 -6.41 23.93
C ALA A 113 1.81 -6.44 22.87
N SER A 114 1.54 -5.94 21.67
CA SER A 114 2.52 -5.90 20.57
C SER A 114 3.67 -4.94 20.86
N VAL A 115 3.36 -3.77 21.42
CA VAL A 115 4.38 -2.80 21.85
C VAL A 115 5.25 -3.39 22.95
N LEU A 116 4.66 -4.02 23.97
CA LEU A 116 5.40 -4.66 25.05
C LEU A 116 6.27 -5.80 24.52
N ALA A 117 5.72 -6.70 23.70
CA ALA A 117 6.45 -7.83 23.13
C ALA A 117 7.65 -7.37 22.30
N HIS A 118 7.48 -6.39 21.42
CA HIS A 118 8.59 -5.84 20.61
C HIS A 118 9.64 -5.15 21.49
N SER A 119 9.20 -4.38 22.48
CA SER A 119 10.11 -3.60 23.33
C SER A 119 10.92 -4.47 24.30
N LEU A 120 10.34 -5.58 24.77
CA LEU A 120 11.00 -6.52 25.69
C LEU A 120 11.84 -7.56 24.95
N GLY A 121 11.48 -7.94 23.72
CA GLY A 121 12.24 -8.91 22.92
C GLY A 121 13.59 -8.40 22.40
N GLY A 122 13.82 -7.08 22.46
CA GLY A 122 14.76 -6.34 21.61
C GLY A 122 16.27 -6.39 21.93
N ALA A 123 16.86 -7.54 22.27
CA ALA A 123 18.33 -7.66 22.28
C ALA A 123 18.91 -9.02 21.88
N ARG A 124 18.13 -10.12 21.91
CA ARG A 124 18.69 -11.48 21.77
C ARG A 124 18.36 -12.20 20.45
N ASP A 125 17.27 -11.87 19.75
CA ASP A 125 16.76 -12.74 18.66
C ASP A 125 16.76 -12.13 17.24
N GLU A 126 17.12 -10.86 17.03
CA GLU A 126 16.81 -10.17 15.76
C GLU A 126 17.99 -9.40 15.13
N ARG A 127 19.24 -9.88 15.27
CA ARG A 127 20.20 -9.50 14.23
C ARG A 127 19.74 -10.18 12.93
N PRO A 128 19.49 -9.43 11.84
CA PRO A 128 19.16 -10.03 10.56
C PRO A 128 20.19 -11.11 10.25
N ALA A 129 19.73 -12.29 9.84
CA ALA A 129 20.67 -13.32 9.41
C ALA A 129 21.58 -12.75 8.31
N PRO A 130 22.86 -13.16 8.27
CA PRO A 130 23.80 -12.63 7.27
C PRO A 130 23.22 -12.71 5.86
N GLY A 131 23.31 -11.62 5.09
CA GLY A 131 22.83 -11.58 3.71
C GLY A 131 21.37 -11.12 3.53
N HIS A 132 20.54 -11.10 4.59
CA HIS A 132 19.13 -10.69 4.44
C HIS A 132 19.00 -9.22 4.02
N HIS A 133 19.74 -8.32 4.65
CA HIS A 133 19.70 -6.89 4.32
C HIS A 133 20.25 -6.63 2.92
N GLU A 134 21.33 -7.30 2.53
CA GLU A 134 21.94 -7.22 1.21
C GLU A 134 20.98 -7.71 0.12
N THR A 135 20.26 -8.80 0.38
CA THR A 135 19.23 -9.31 -0.54
C THR A 135 18.07 -8.33 -0.67
N ILE A 136 17.55 -7.76 0.42
CA ILE A 136 16.48 -6.75 0.35
C ILE A 136 16.97 -5.48 -0.36
N GLU A 137 18.20 -5.04 -0.13
CA GLU A 137 18.80 -3.91 -0.83
C GLU A 137 18.84 -4.15 -2.35
N ALA A 138 19.28 -5.33 -2.78
CA ALA A 138 19.31 -5.70 -4.19
C ALA A 138 17.89 -5.74 -4.80
N LEU A 139 16.94 -6.40 -4.13
CA LEU A 139 15.55 -6.46 -4.58
C LEU A 139 14.90 -5.07 -4.63
N SER A 140 15.18 -4.22 -3.63
CA SER A 140 14.72 -2.83 -3.56
C SER A 140 15.18 -2.03 -4.78
N GLY A 141 16.46 -2.09 -5.14
CA GLY A 141 16.98 -1.40 -6.33
C GLY A 141 16.33 -1.88 -7.63
N LEU A 142 16.17 -3.21 -7.79
CA LEU A 142 15.53 -3.81 -8.97
C LEU A 142 14.05 -3.44 -9.08
N SER A 143 13.33 -3.48 -7.95
CA SER A 143 11.92 -3.12 -7.87
C SER A 143 11.70 -1.63 -8.17
N LEU A 144 12.54 -0.75 -7.62
CA LEU A 144 12.50 0.69 -7.90
C LEU A 144 12.71 0.96 -9.40
N ALA A 145 13.67 0.29 -10.03
CA ALA A 145 13.92 0.46 -11.45
C ALA A 145 12.71 0.02 -12.30
N SER A 146 12.06 -1.10 -11.95
CA SER A 146 10.84 -1.56 -12.62
C SER A 146 9.68 -0.59 -12.42
N PHE A 147 9.47 -0.12 -11.19
CA PHE A 147 8.43 0.86 -10.88
C PHE A 147 8.64 2.18 -11.62
N ARG A 148 9.88 2.70 -11.66
CA ARG A 148 10.23 3.90 -12.43
C ARG A 148 9.93 3.75 -13.91
N LYS A 149 10.26 2.60 -14.50
CA LYS A 149 9.88 2.31 -15.90
C LYS A 149 8.39 2.45 -16.13
N LEU A 150 7.53 2.04 -15.19
CA LEU A 150 6.09 2.28 -15.28
C LEU A 150 5.76 3.76 -15.13
N ILE A 151 6.19 4.38 -14.02
CA ILE A 151 5.77 5.76 -13.68
C ILE A 151 6.28 6.84 -14.62
N GLU A 152 7.38 6.55 -15.33
CA GLU A 152 7.99 7.42 -16.34
C GLU A 152 7.52 7.08 -17.77
N GLN A 153 6.63 6.09 -17.94
CA GLN A 153 6.06 5.79 -19.26
C GLN A 153 5.34 7.02 -19.84
N PRO A 154 5.59 7.37 -21.12
CA PRO A 154 4.79 8.35 -21.83
C PRO A 154 3.30 7.97 -21.76
N GLY A 155 2.43 8.95 -21.55
CA GLY A 155 0.98 8.74 -21.47
C GLY A 155 0.48 8.12 -20.17
N LEU A 156 1.32 7.82 -19.16
CA LEU A 156 0.82 7.23 -17.92
C LEU A 156 -0.17 8.13 -17.19
N ILE A 157 0.08 9.44 -17.13
CA ILE A 157 -0.83 10.36 -16.45
C ILE A 157 -2.19 10.40 -17.16
N ASP A 158 -2.20 10.35 -18.49
CA ASP A 158 -3.43 10.29 -19.28
C ASP A 158 -4.16 8.96 -19.09
N TYR A 159 -3.43 7.85 -19.11
CA TYR A 159 -3.96 6.53 -18.76
C TYR A 159 -4.55 6.53 -17.36
N PHE A 160 -3.84 7.04 -16.36
CA PHE A 160 -4.27 7.08 -14.98
C PHE A 160 -5.54 7.92 -14.79
N ASN A 161 -5.60 9.11 -15.41
CA ASN A 161 -6.78 9.97 -15.35
C ASN A 161 -7.98 9.35 -16.05
N ALA A 162 -7.80 8.72 -17.22
CA ALA A 162 -8.89 8.11 -17.97
C ALA A 162 -9.33 6.76 -17.39
N ALA A 163 -8.40 5.89 -16.98
CA ALA A 163 -8.67 4.57 -16.42
C ALA A 163 -9.02 4.58 -14.92
N SER A 164 -9.34 5.74 -14.34
CA SER A 164 -9.76 5.82 -12.94
C SER A 164 -10.71 7.00 -12.70
N PRO A 165 -11.47 7.02 -11.59
CA PRO A 165 -12.32 8.14 -11.22
C PRO A 165 -11.55 9.24 -10.46
N VAL A 166 -10.25 9.44 -10.72
CA VAL A 166 -9.41 10.36 -9.94
C VAL A 166 -9.81 11.83 -10.13
N GLU A 167 -10.33 12.18 -11.30
CA GLU A 167 -10.82 13.54 -11.56
C GLU A 167 -12.10 13.78 -10.76
N GLU A 168 -12.99 12.79 -10.78
CA GLU A 168 -14.30 12.82 -10.13
C GLU A 168 -14.18 12.71 -8.61
N LEU A 169 -13.06 12.19 -8.09
CA LEU A 169 -12.73 12.23 -6.65
C LEU A 169 -12.66 13.67 -6.12
N ALA A 170 -12.32 14.66 -6.94
CA ALA A 170 -12.34 16.06 -6.52
C ALA A 170 -13.76 16.61 -6.29
N LEU A 171 -14.77 15.95 -6.87
CA LEU A 171 -16.19 16.31 -6.73
C LEU A 171 -16.81 15.68 -5.47
N LEU A 172 -16.19 14.65 -4.92
CA LEU A 172 -16.51 14.14 -3.59
C LEU A 172 -16.18 15.21 -2.55
N LYS A 173 -17.21 15.79 -1.92
CA LYS A 173 -17.09 16.66 -0.74
C LYS A 173 -16.62 15.88 0.51
N LEU A 174 -15.70 14.92 0.36
CA LEU A 174 -15.18 14.04 1.42
C LEU A 174 -14.15 14.72 2.34
N GLY A 175 -13.78 15.98 2.09
CA GLY A 175 -12.88 16.74 2.97
C GLY A 175 -12.79 18.23 2.67
N SER A 176 -12.32 19.02 3.64
CA SER A 176 -12.13 20.48 3.56
C SER A 176 -10.95 20.92 2.68
N ARG A 177 -10.18 19.97 2.14
CA ARG A 177 -8.98 20.23 1.35
C ARG A 177 -9.20 19.78 -0.10
N PRO A 178 -8.88 20.62 -1.10
CA PRO A 178 -9.00 20.23 -2.50
C PRO A 178 -8.20 18.95 -2.78
N ALA A 179 -8.80 18.01 -3.51
CA ALA A 179 -8.10 16.82 -4.00
C ALA A 179 -6.99 17.17 -5.03
N ARG A 180 -7.06 18.39 -5.60
CA ARG A 180 -6.21 18.93 -6.67
C ARG A 180 -5.80 20.39 -6.42
N ARG A 181 -4.65 20.80 -6.98
CA ARG A 181 -4.58 22.04 -7.78
C ARG A 181 -4.99 21.60 -9.20
N PHE A 182 -6.06 22.14 -9.79
CA PHE A 182 -6.71 21.56 -11.00
C PHE A 182 -5.73 21.17 -12.14
N GLY A 183 -5.94 20.00 -12.76
CA GLY A 183 -5.24 19.53 -13.98
C GLY A 183 -3.81 19.03 -13.79
N ALA A 184 -3.60 17.95 -13.01
CA ALA A 184 -2.27 17.37 -12.82
C ALA A 184 -1.68 16.89 -14.16
N LYS A 185 -0.55 17.48 -14.56
CA LYS A 185 0.19 17.11 -15.77
C LYS A 185 1.35 16.15 -15.47
N ALA A 186 1.71 15.99 -14.19
CA ALA A 186 2.79 15.13 -13.74
C ALA A 186 2.45 14.43 -12.41
N LEU A 187 3.15 13.32 -12.14
CA LEU A 187 3.02 12.56 -10.89
C LEU A 187 3.40 13.38 -9.64
N SER A 188 4.27 14.39 -9.79
CA SER A 188 4.64 15.32 -8.72
C SER A 188 3.48 16.20 -8.25
N ASP A 189 2.48 16.42 -9.10
CA ASP A 189 1.31 17.24 -8.79
C ASP A 189 0.23 16.43 -8.03
N LEU A 190 0.34 15.09 -8.06
CA LEU A 190 -0.59 14.18 -7.41
C LEU A 190 -0.19 13.94 -5.95
N ARG A 191 -1.15 14.16 -5.06
CA ARG A 191 -1.02 13.77 -3.65
C ARG A 191 -1.14 12.25 -3.51
N ALA A 192 -0.52 11.69 -2.47
CA ALA A 192 -0.51 10.25 -2.26
C ALA A 192 -1.91 9.63 -2.07
N ILE A 193 -2.86 10.33 -1.45
CA ILE A 193 -4.23 9.80 -1.24
C ILE A 193 -4.96 9.61 -2.60
N PRO A 194 -5.12 10.63 -3.46
CA PRO A 194 -5.69 10.43 -4.80
C PRO A 194 -4.99 9.34 -5.61
N TRP A 195 -3.67 9.25 -5.51
CA TRP A 195 -2.88 8.22 -6.20
C TRP A 195 -3.30 6.81 -5.79
N VAL A 196 -3.29 6.49 -4.49
CA VAL A 196 -3.66 5.15 -4.02
C VAL A 196 -5.16 4.89 -4.21
N PHE A 197 -6.01 5.90 -3.99
CA PHE A 197 -7.46 5.78 -4.13
C PHE A 197 -7.84 5.36 -5.56
N ALA A 198 -7.31 6.07 -6.56
CA ALA A 198 -7.61 5.82 -7.97
C ALA A 198 -7.21 4.41 -8.42
N TRP A 199 -6.00 3.96 -8.06
CA TRP A 199 -5.55 2.59 -8.34
C TRP A 199 -6.31 1.50 -7.57
N SER A 200 -6.93 1.86 -6.45
CA SER A 200 -7.82 0.95 -5.70
C SER A 200 -9.18 0.83 -6.38
N GLN A 201 -9.77 1.96 -6.81
CA GLN A 201 -11.06 1.99 -7.49
C GLN A 201 -11.06 1.18 -8.79
N ASN A 202 -10.03 1.36 -9.62
CA ASN A 202 -9.90 0.67 -10.90
C ASN A 202 -9.31 -0.75 -10.80
N ARG A 203 -9.15 -1.29 -9.59
CA ARG A 203 -8.72 -2.67 -9.29
C ARG A 203 -7.34 -3.07 -9.82
N HIS A 204 -6.49 -2.11 -10.23
CA HIS A 204 -5.10 -2.44 -10.57
C HIS A 204 -4.25 -2.63 -9.30
N LEU A 205 -4.43 -1.76 -8.29
CA LEU A 205 -3.69 -1.75 -7.02
C LEU A 205 -2.15 -1.80 -7.13
N VAL A 206 -1.58 -1.18 -8.17
CA VAL A 206 -0.12 -1.23 -8.47
C VAL A 206 0.77 -0.77 -7.31
N THR A 207 0.23 0.04 -6.39
CA THR A 207 0.96 0.60 -5.25
C THR A 207 1.32 -0.42 -4.16
N GLY A 208 0.74 -1.63 -4.19
CA GLY A 208 1.02 -2.66 -3.19
C GLY A 208 1.83 -3.86 -3.69
N TRP A 209 2.19 -3.91 -4.98
CA TRP A 209 2.87 -5.09 -5.53
C TRP A 209 3.77 -4.82 -6.75
N TYR A 210 3.57 -3.72 -7.48
CA TYR A 210 4.27 -3.52 -8.76
C TYR A 210 5.79 -3.42 -8.56
N GLY A 211 6.53 -4.12 -9.43
CA GLY A 211 7.99 -4.18 -9.45
C GLY A 211 8.57 -5.34 -8.63
N LEU A 212 7.75 -6.02 -7.82
CA LEU A 212 8.21 -7.14 -6.98
C LEU A 212 8.53 -8.38 -7.83
N GLY A 213 7.66 -8.75 -8.78
CA GLY A 213 7.89 -9.89 -9.67
C GLY A 213 9.14 -9.72 -10.54
N THR A 214 9.32 -8.54 -11.15
CA THR A 214 10.53 -8.22 -11.91
C THR A 214 11.80 -8.31 -11.03
N ALA A 215 11.73 -7.84 -9.78
CA ALA A 215 12.87 -7.90 -8.87
C ALA A 215 13.26 -9.35 -8.53
N PHE A 216 12.28 -10.23 -8.31
CA PHE A 216 12.53 -11.65 -8.09
C PHE A 216 13.07 -12.36 -9.31
N ASP A 217 12.50 -12.15 -10.49
CA ASP A 217 13.02 -12.72 -11.74
C ASP A 217 14.49 -12.34 -11.95
N ALA A 218 14.80 -11.05 -11.81
CA ALA A 218 16.18 -10.57 -11.96
C ALA A 218 17.10 -11.20 -10.91
N PHE A 219 16.72 -11.22 -9.63
CA PHE A 219 17.53 -11.81 -8.57
C PHE A 219 17.77 -13.30 -8.79
N LEU A 220 16.73 -14.07 -9.13
CA LEU A 220 16.81 -15.51 -9.35
C LEU A 220 17.56 -15.86 -10.63
N LYS A 221 17.51 -15.00 -11.67
CA LYS A 221 18.33 -15.18 -12.87
C LYS A 221 19.83 -15.20 -12.56
N PHE A 222 20.29 -14.41 -11.59
CA PHE A 222 21.69 -14.37 -11.19
C PHE A 222 22.05 -15.40 -10.12
N ARG A 223 21.13 -15.69 -9.17
CA ARG A 223 21.39 -16.53 -7.99
C ARG A 223 20.91 -17.97 -8.10
N GLY A 224 20.10 -18.30 -9.11
CA GLY A 224 19.56 -19.63 -9.34
C GLY A 224 18.79 -20.21 -8.14
N GLU A 225 18.92 -21.51 -7.93
CA GLU A 225 18.23 -22.24 -6.86
C GLU A 225 18.73 -21.87 -5.46
N GLU A 226 19.98 -21.46 -5.29
CA GLU A 226 20.48 -20.93 -4.01
C GLU A 226 19.75 -19.65 -3.64
N GLY A 227 19.53 -18.75 -4.61
CA GLY A 227 18.71 -17.55 -4.43
C GLY A 227 17.28 -17.89 -4.02
N ARG A 228 16.68 -18.90 -4.67
CA ARG A 228 15.33 -19.36 -4.34
C ARG A 228 15.24 -19.91 -2.91
N ALA A 229 16.22 -20.73 -2.50
CA ALA A 229 16.30 -21.25 -1.15
C ALA A 229 16.47 -20.11 -0.12
N HIS A 230 17.32 -19.13 -0.42
CA HIS A 230 17.53 -17.97 0.44
C HIS A 230 16.27 -17.11 0.61
N LEU A 231 15.52 -16.86 -0.46
CA LEU A 231 14.25 -16.12 -0.36
C LEU A 231 13.19 -16.87 0.46
N ARG A 232 13.15 -18.22 0.35
CA ARG A 232 12.28 -19.05 1.21
C ARG A 232 12.68 -18.95 2.68
N GLU A 233 13.98 -19.05 2.98
CA GLU A 233 14.48 -18.86 4.34
C GLU A 233 14.11 -17.47 4.88
N MET A 234 14.29 -16.41 4.08
CA MET A 234 13.89 -15.06 4.45
C MET A 234 12.39 -14.97 4.74
N PHE A 235 11.55 -15.63 3.96
CA PHE A 235 10.10 -15.65 4.16
C PHE A 235 9.68 -16.37 5.45
N GLU A 236 10.48 -17.31 5.93
CA GLU A 236 10.26 -18.02 7.20
C GLU A 236 10.83 -17.26 8.41
N ARG A 237 12.01 -16.66 8.26
CA ARG A 237 12.82 -16.16 9.38
C ARG A 237 12.85 -14.64 9.51
N SER A 238 12.69 -13.89 8.41
CA SER A 238 12.65 -12.43 8.44
C SER A 238 11.23 -11.92 8.56
N ARG A 239 10.87 -11.39 9.74
CA ARG A 239 9.55 -10.79 10.01
C ARG A 239 9.22 -9.66 9.04
N PHE A 240 10.22 -8.83 8.71
CA PHE A 240 10.06 -7.73 7.77
C PHE A 240 9.79 -8.23 6.35
N PHE A 241 10.59 -9.17 5.85
CA PHE A 241 10.38 -9.72 4.50
C PHE A 241 9.04 -10.48 4.42
N ARG A 242 8.72 -11.31 5.42
CA ARG A 242 7.44 -11.99 5.53
C ARG A 242 6.27 -11.00 5.48
N LEU A 243 6.35 -9.89 6.20
CA LEU A 243 5.31 -8.86 6.18
C LEU A 243 5.14 -8.23 4.79
N LEU A 244 6.23 -7.93 4.08
CA LEU A 244 6.16 -7.38 2.72
C LEU A 244 5.43 -8.32 1.76
N ILE A 245 5.75 -9.62 1.81
CA ILE A 245 5.11 -10.63 0.96
C ILE A 245 3.65 -10.84 1.37
N ASP A 246 3.36 -10.89 2.68
CA ASP A 246 1.99 -10.99 3.19
C ASP A 246 1.12 -9.81 2.71
N GLU A 247 1.66 -8.58 2.65
CA GLU A 247 0.91 -7.40 2.16
C GLU A 247 0.76 -7.38 0.63
N ALA A 248 1.79 -7.79 -0.10
CA ALA A 248 1.72 -7.93 -1.55
C ALA A 248 0.68 -8.99 -1.95
N GLU A 249 0.68 -10.15 -1.29
CA GLU A 249 -0.29 -11.22 -1.56
C GLU A 249 -1.74 -10.77 -1.37
N LYS A 250 -2.03 -10.06 -0.28
CA LYS A 250 -3.38 -9.54 -0.02
C LYS A 250 -3.78 -8.50 -1.06
N THR A 251 -2.86 -7.63 -1.46
CA THR A 251 -3.14 -6.62 -2.49
C THR A 251 -3.41 -7.29 -3.84
N LEU A 252 -2.62 -8.30 -4.21
CA LEU A 252 -2.83 -9.10 -5.42
C LEU A 252 -4.19 -9.82 -5.37
N TYR A 253 -4.58 -10.38 -4.22
CA TYR A 253 -5.89 -11.03 -4.06
C TYR A 253 -7.09 -10.07 -4.26
N LEU A 254 -6.90 -8.79 -3.94
CA LEU A 254 -7.91 -7.75 -4.10
C LEU A 254 -7.93 -7.13 -5.49
N SER A 255 -6.81 -7.22 -6.21
CA SER A 255 -6.72 -6.79 -7.60
C SER A 255 -7.54 -7.69 -8.51
N ASP A 256 -8.00 -7.13 -9.62
CA ASP A 256 -8.76 -7.85 -10.63
C ASP A 256 -8.40 -7.29 -12.01
N MET A 257 -7.58 -8.02 -12.75
CA MET A 257 -7.12 -7.57 -14.08
C MET A 257 -8.26 -7.56 -15.11
N GLY A 258 -9.32 -8.36 -14.91
CA GLY A 258 -10.51 -8.33 -15.76
C GLY A 258 -11.29 -7.03 -15.60
N ILE A 259 -11.51 -6.60 -14.35
CA ILE A 259 -12.10 -5.29 -14.06
C ILE A 259 -11.15 -4.15 -14.47
N ALA A 260 -9.85 -4.27 -14.19
CA ALA A 260 -8.84 -3.30 -14.59
C ALA A 260 -8.90 -3.01 -16.10
N ARG A 261 -9.07 -4.05 -16.92
CA ARG A 261 -9.25 -3.93 -18.38
C ARG A 261 -10.51 -3.17 -18.78
N LEU A 262 -11.61 -3.29 -18.04
CA LEU A 262 -12.83 -2.50 -18.29
C LEU A 262 -12.58 -1.01 -18.07
N TYR A 263 -11.86 -0.65 -17.00
CA TYR A 263 -11.46 0.75 -16.77
C TYR A 263 -10.44 1.23 -17.80
N ALA A 264 -9.47 0.40 -18.18
CA ALA A 264 -8.52 0.71 -19.23
C ALA A 264 -9.23 1.00 -20.57
N GLY A 265 -10.38 0.38 -20.84
CA GLY A 265 -11.24 0.67 -21.98
C GLY A 265 -11.80 2.10 -22.04
N LEU A 266 -11.70 2.88 -20.95
CA LEU A 266 -12.02 4.32 -20.94
C LEU A 266 -10.89 5.20 -21.48
N VAL A 267 -9.68 4.65 -21.66
CA VAL A 267 -8.52 5.35 -22.22
C VAL A 267 -8.72 5.49 -23.73
N PRO A 268 -8.80 6.72 -24.28
CA PRO A 268 -9.06 6.92 -25.72
C PRO A 268 -7.91 6.48 -26.62
N ASP A 269 -6.67 6.70 -26.17
CA ASP A 269 -5.48 6.32 -26.92
C ASP A 269 -5.18 4.82 -26.74
N GLU A 270 -5.41 4.06 -27.80
CA GLU A 270 -5.28 2.61 -27.82
C GLU A 270 -3.84 2.14 -27.60
N GLU A 271 -2.85 2.82 -28.19
CA GLU A 271 -1.44 2.47 -28.03
C GLU A 271 -0.97 2.64 -26.57
N THR A 272 -1.27 3.79 -25.96
CA THR A 272 -0.98 4.02 -24.53
C THR A 272 -1.72 3.03 -23.64
N ARG A 273 -3.00 2.74 -23.94
CA ARG A 273 -3.79 1.77 -23.20
C ARG A 273 -3.14 0.39 -23.21
N GLU A 274 -2.86 -0.16 -24.38
CA GLU A 274 -2.31 -1.51 -24.52
C GLU A 274 -0.91 -1.62 -23.91
N ARG A 275 -0.04 -0.63 -24.14
CA ARG A 275 1.31 -0.63 -23.59
C ARG A 275 1.30 -0.63 -22.05
N ILE A 276 0.55 0.28 -21.43
CA ILE A 276 0.56 0.41 -19.97
C ILE A 276 -0.18 -0.75 -19.30
N LEU A 277 -1.35 -1.12 -19.82
CA LEU A 277 -2.09 -2.27 -19.29
C LEU A 277 -1.25 -3.55 -19.42
N GLY A 278 -0.61 -3.76 -20.58
CA GLY A 278 0.26 -4.93 -20.81
C GLY A 278 1.46 -4.99 -19.85
N MET A 279 2.08 -3.84 -19.53
CA MET A 279 3.13 -3.77 -18.50
C MET A 279 2.60 -4.19 -17.12
N ILE A 280 1.40 -3.74 -16.75
CA ILE A 280 0.76 -4.05 -15.47
C ILE A 280 0.34 -5.51 -15.40
N GLU A 281 -0.33 -6.04 -16.40
CA GLU A 281 -0.77 -7.45 -16.45
C GLU A 281 0.42 -8.41 -16.41
N ALA A 282 1.49 -8.11 -17.15
CA ALA A 282 2.70 -8.93 -17.14
C ALA A 282 3.40 -8.92 -15.77
N GLU A 283 3.49 -7.76 -15.12
CA GLU A 283 4.06 -7.67 -13.78
C GLU A 283 3.17 -8.33 -12.72
N HIS A 284 1.86 -8.25 -12.88
CA HIS A 284 0.89 -8.90 -12.00
C HIS A 284 1.09 -10.41 -12.01
N ALA A 285 1.08 -11.02 -13.20
CA ALA A 285 1.29 -12.46 -13.38
C ALA A 285 2.61 -12.92 -12.75
N ARG A 286 3.73 -12.26 -13.08
CA ARG A 286 5.05 -12.55 -12.48
C ARG A 286 5.01 -12.50 -10.96
N THR A 287 4.39 -11.46 -10.40
CA THR A 287 4.37 -11.27 -8.95
C THR A 287 3.52 -12.34 -8.27
N VAL A 288 2.38 -12.72 -8.85
CA VAL A 288 1.54 -13.82 -8.35
C VAL A 288 2.34 -15.12 -8.30
N ASP A 289 3.03 -15.49 -9.38
CA ASP A 289 3.81 -16.73 -9.45
C ASP A 289 4.88 -16.80 -8.36
N HIS A 290 5.64 -15.72 -8.16
CA HIS A 290 6.68 -15.67 -7.12
C HIS A 290 6.10 -15.71 -5.71
N VAL A 291 5.00 -15.01 -5.46
CA VAL A 291 4.34 -15.01 -4.13
C VAL A 291 3.80 -16.39 -3.79
N LEU A 292 3.19 -17.10 -4.75
CA LEU A 292 2.74 -18.47 -4.55
C LEU A 292 3.91 -19.43 -4.33
N ALA A 293 4.98 -19.31 -5.13
CA ALA A 293 6.18 -20.13 -4.99
C ALA A 293 6.90 -19.94 -3.64
N LEU A 294 6.97 -18.71 -3.13
CA LEU A 294 7.56 -18.39 -1.82
C LEU A 294 6.66 -18.85 -0.67
N SER A 295 5.35 -18.67 -0.80
CA SER A 295 4.41 -19.01 0.27
C SER A 295 4.07 -20.48 0.36
N GLY A 296 4.30 -21.25 -0.71
CA GLY A 296 3.84 -22.63 -0.84
C GLY A 296 2.33 -22.77 -0.98
N SER A 297 1.61 -21.67 -1.16
CA SER A 297 0.15 -21.66 -1.31
C SER A 297 -0.24 -22.04 -2.74
N ARG A 298 -1.41 -22.67 -2.91
CA ARG A 298 -1.94 -23.02 -4.24
C ARG A 298 -2.66 -21.85 -4.89
N VAL A 299 -3.28 -21.01 -4.08
CA VAL A 299 -4.00 -19.80 -4.51
C VAL A 299 -3.68 -18.65 -3.56
N LEU A 300 -3.81 -17.43 -4.06
CA LEU A 300 -3.60 -16.23 -3.26
C LEU A 300 -4.57 -16.20 -2.08
N ALA A 301 -4.08 -15.71 -0.94
CA ALA A 301 -4.82 -15.56 0.30
C ALA A 301 -5.35 -16.85 0.94
N GLU A 302 -4.84 -18.04 0.54
CA GLU A 302 -5.10 -19.31 1.24
C GLU A 302 -4.69 -19.20 2.73
N ARG A 303 -3.61 -18.47 3.02
CA ARG A 303 -3.10 -18.22 4.38
C ARG A 303 -3.89 -17.14 5.15
N PHE A 304 -4.86 -16.48 4.53
CA PHE A 304 -5.63 -15.38 5.10
C PHE A 304 -7.15 -15.64 5.08
N PRO A 305 -7.66 -16.73 5.68
CA PRO A 305 -9.05 -17.16 5.53
C PRO A 305 -10.08 -16.14 6.04
N MET A 306 -9.72 -15.25 6.97
CA MET A 306 -10.60 -14.15 7.39
C MET A 306 -10.73 -13.06 6.32
N LEU A 307 -9.61 -12.69 5.67
CA LEU A 307 -9.64 -11.73 4.57
C LEU A 307 -10.45 -12.32 3.41
N SER A 308 -10.14 -13.54 3.00
CA SER A 308 -10.79 -14.21 1.87
C SER A 308 -12.29 -14.32 2.11
N ARG A 309 -12.74 -14.81 3.27
CA ARG A 309 -14.19 -14.88 3.59
C ARG A 309 -14.86 -13.52 3.56
N ARG A 310 -14.23 -12.47 4.12
CA ARG A 310 -14.79 -11.11 4.10
C ARG A 310 -14.95 -10.61 2.67
N ILE A 311 -13.92 -10.75 1.86
CA ILE A 311 -13.89 -10.24 0.49
C ILE A 311 -14.85 -11.03 -0.40
N GLU A 312 -14.87 -12.36 -0.33
CA GLU A 312 -15.80 -13.17 -1.13
C GLU A 312 -17.27 -12.86 -0.81
N HIS A 313 -17.58 -12.48 0.42
CA HIS A 313 -18.93 -12.06 0.79
C HIS A 313 -19.38 -10.77 0.06
N VAL A 314 -18.47 -9.82 -0.14
CA VAL A 314 -18.77 -8.51 -0.76
C VAL A 314 -18.40 -8.43 -2.24
N ARG A 315 -17.58 -9.37 -2.76
CA ARG A 315 -17.03 -9.36 -4.12
C ARG A 315 -18.11 -9.22 -5.20
N PRO A 316 -19.25 -9.95 -5.18
CA PRO A 316 -20.29 -9.79 -6.20
C PRO A 316 -20.85 -8.36 -6.27
N MET A 317 -20.96 -7.68 -5.12
CA MET A 317 -21.39 -6.29 -5.06
C MET A 317 -20.32 -5.36 -5.61
N ILE A 318 -19.07 -5.50 -5.16
CA ILE A 318 -17.95 -4.67 -5.63
C ILE A 318 -17.80 -4.79 -7.16
N ASP A 319 -17.78 -6.01 -7.69
CA ASP A 319 -17.55 -6.22 -9.12
C ASP A 319 -18.72 -5.71 -9.98
N ARG A 320 -19.96 -5.78 -9.47
CA ARG A 320 -21.11 -5.15 -10.14
C ARG A 320 -20.97 -3.63 -10.12
N THR A 321 -20.63 -3.05 -8.97
CA THR A 321 -20.42 -1.61 -8.82
C THR A 321 -19.26 -1.11 -9.67
N ASN A 322 -18.17 -1.86 -9.82
CA ASN A 322 -17.07 -1.51 -10.71
C ASN A 322 -17.54 -1.41 -12.17
N ARG A 323 -18.30 -2.39 -12.67
CA ARG A 323 -18.86 -2.36 -14.03
C ARG A 323 -19.78 -1.15 -14.23
N MET A 324 -20.68 -0.91 -13.28
CA MET A 324 -21.55 0.27 -13.30
C MET A 324 -20.75 1.58 -13.25
N GLN A 325 -19.68 1.65 -12.45
CA GLN A 325 -18.83 2.83 -12.37
C GLN A 325 -18.14 3.13 -13.72
N VAL A 326 -17.73 2.11 -14.47
CA VAL A 326 -17.16 2.30 -15.82
C VAL A 326 -18.19 2.94 -16.76
N ASP A 327 -19.44 2.47 -16.74
CA ASP A 327 -20.51 3.03 -17.57
C ASP A 327 -20.88 4.46 -17.13
N LEU A 328 -21.02 4.69 -15.83
CA LEU A 328 -21.26 6.01 -15.25
C LEU A 328 -20.15 7.01 -15.59
N LEU A 329 -18.88 6.58 -15.55
CA LEU A 329 -17.76 7.44 -15.96
C LEU A 329 -17.84 7.79 -17.44
N ARG A 330 -18.18 6.82 -18.31
CA ARG A 330 -18.34 7.05 -19.75
C ARG A 330 -19.46 8.06 -20.02
N GLU A 331 -20.62 7.87 -19.40
CA GLU A 331 -21.77 8.77 -19.55
C GLU A 331 -21.48 10.16 -18.97
N PHE A 332 -20.91 10.24 -17.76
CA PHE A 332 -20.59 11.50 -17.08
C PHE A 332 -19.59 12.35 -17.88
N ARG A 333 -18.58 11.71 -18.48
CA ARG A 333 -17.56 12.40 -19.29
C ARG A 333 -18.09 12.85 -20.66
N ALA A 334 -19.05 12.13 -21.23
CA ALA A 334 -19.71 12.50 -22.49
C ALA A 334 -20.81 13.56 -22.30
N ALA A 335 -21.38 13.70 -21.11
CA ALA A 335 -22.47 14.64 -20.83
C ALA A 335 -21.99 16.11 -20.83
N PRO A 336 -22.79 17.06 -21.37
CA PRO A 336 -22.51 18.50 -21.29
C PRO A 336 -22.31 18.97 -19.84
N GLN A 337 -21.37 19.89 -19.63
CA GLN A 337 -20.95 20.34 -18.29
C GLN A 337 -22.10 20.95 -17.45
N ASP A 338 -23.07 21.62 -18.09
CA ASP A 338 -24.18 22.31 -17.42
C ASP A 338 -25.54 21.62 -17.66
N GLY A 339 -25.55 20.32 -17.97
CA GLY A 339 -26.77 19.56 -18.24
C GLY A 339 -27.33 18.83 -17.01
N GLU A 340 -28.64 18.86 -16.81
CA GLU A 340 -29.35 18.11 -15.74
C GLU A 340 -28.99 16.61 -15.72
N ALA A 341 -28.71 16.03 -16.90
CA ALA A 341 -28.28 14.64 -17.02
C ALA A 341 -26.94 14.36 -16.31
N ARG A 342 -25.99 15.31 -16.36
CA ARG A 342 -24.68 15.18 -15.70
C ARG A 342 -24.81 15.18 -14.18
N ASP A 343 -25.69 16.05 -13.66
CA ASP A 343 -26.00 16.11 -12.22
C ASP A 343 -26.69 14.83 -11.72
N ALA A 344 -27.58 14.26 -12.54
CA ALA A 344 -28.23 12.99 -12.23
C ALA A 344 -27.24 11.81 -12.16
N ILE A 345 -26.20 11.79 -13.00
CA ILE A 345 -25.16 10.74 -13.02
C ILE A 345 -24.14 10.90 -11.89
N LEU A 346 -23.86 12.15 -11.48
CA LEU A 346 -22.84 12.44 -10.48
C LEU A 346 -23.09 11.70 -9.17
N SER A 347 -24.32 11.75 -8.65
CA SER A 347 -24.64 11.12 -7.36
C SER A 347 -24.42 9.60 -7.35
N PRO A 348 -24.95 8.81 -8.30
CA PRO A 348 -24.61 7.40 -8.48
C PRO A 348 -23.11 7.13 -8.64
N LEU A 349 -22.39 7.96 -9.40
CA LEU A 349 -20.95 7.82 -9.58
C LEU A 349 -20.21 7.97 -8.25
N LEU A 350 -20.52 9.02 -7.48
CA LEU A 350 -19.91 9.24 -6.16
C LEU A 350 -20.25 8.13 -5.16
N LEU A 351 -21.47 7.60 -5.19
CA LEU A 351 -21.88 6.45 -4.38
C LEU A 351 -21.09 5.19 -4.75
N SER A 352 -20.87 4.94 -6.04
CA SER A 352 -20.08 3.78 -6.50
C SER A 352 -18.66 3.80 -5.91
N MET A 353 -18.05 4.98 -5.81
CA MET A 353 -16.71 5.15 -5.24
C MET A 353 -16.67 4.77 -3.76
N ASN A 354 -17.68 5.17 -3.00
CA ASN A 354 -17.82 4.81 -1.59
C ASN A 354 -18.08 3.31 -1.40
N VAL A 355 -18.90 2.69 -2.25
CA VAL A 355 -19.20 1.25 -2.18
C VAL A 355 -17.94 0.42 -2.45
N ILE A 356 -17.18 0.77 -3.49
CA ILE A 356 -15.92 0.06 -3.81
C ILE A 356 -14.90 0.23 -2.69
N ALA A 357 -14.70 1.46 -2.20
CA ALA A 357 -13.75 1.72 -1.12
C ALA A 357 -14.15 1.01 0.19
N GLY A 358 -15.43 1.04 0.55
CA GLY A 358 -15.95 0.34 1.72
C GLY A 358 -15.83 -1.18 1.62
N GLY A 359 -16.06 -1.73 0.42
CA GLY A 359 -15.91 -3.15 0.13
C GLY A 359 -14.46 -3.64 0.22
N LEU A 360 -13.51 -2.89 -0.35
CA LEU A 360 -12.08 -3.18 -0.27
C LEU A 360 -11.51 -2.95 1.14
N GLY A 361 -12.15 -2.08 1.93
CA GLY A 361 -11.82 -1.82 3.32
C GLY A 361 -10.80 -0.70 3.53
N TRP A 362 -10.44 0.05 2.49
CA TRP A 362 -9.64 1.27 2.60
C TRP A 362 -9.84 2.24 1.43
N THR A 363 -9.41 3.49 1.65
CA THR A 363 -9.45 4.56 0.64
C THR A 363 -8.06 5.00 0.16
N GLY A 364 -6.96 4.60 0.83
CA GLY A 364 -5.59 4.90 0.36
C GLY A 364 -4.47 4.69 1.38
#